data_AF-A0A7D5QGU0-F1
#
_entry.id   AF-A0A7D5QGU0-F1
#
_cell.length_a   1.000
_cell.length_b   1.000
_cell.length_c   1.000
_cell.angle_alpha   90.00
_cell.angle_beta   90.00
_cell.angle_gamma   90.00
#
_symmetry.space_group_name_H-M   'P 1'
#
loop_
_entity.id
_entity.type
_entity.pdbx_description
1 polymer ?
#
loop_
_entity_poly.entity_id
_entity_poly.type
_entity_poly.pdbx_seq_one_letter_code
_entity_poly.pdbx_strand_id
1 'polypeptide(L)'
;MSTTASDDGEGTTVTLYRLHGCPYCEHIVELLDRHGVEYASRFVAGEHSRRDGVARVAGTRSVPLLVDHERGVTMAESARIGEYLERTYGGGDAGATPEFRPVTFPPSDHPVAGERAPEFTRPLVTREGWEDVPLSALASEAGSVLLVFSPLNWGGKSMYWWKEIERRGWGDDDVAVVGLGVSQPFDHQRFLERRDMPYPLYSDPANGVAEAYDVVHDLDGMAGVAEPRPAAFLLDDGLTVSYEWVADEWPETPPYDDVESAMASP
;
A
#
# COMPACT_ATOMS: atom_id res chain seq x y z
N MET A 1 -30.07 -19.73 -4.52
CA MET A 1 -30.75 -18.69 -5.32
C MET A 1 -30.05 -17.39 -5.00
N SER A 2 -28.91 -17.10 -5.64
CA SER A 2 -28.71 -16.61 -7.01
C SER A 2 -28.66 -15.08 -7.05
N THR A 3 -27.45 -14.53 -7.08
CA THR A 3 -27.08 -13.33 -7.85
C THR A 3 -25.55 -13.40 -8.08
N THR A 4 -25.13 -14.20 -9.06
CA THR A 4 -24.43 -13.78 -10.30
C THR A 4 -23.15 -12.97 -10.07
N ALA A 5 -22.04 -13.70 -10.17
CA ALA A 5 -20.79 -13.19 -10.71
C ALA A 5 -20.95 -12.96 -12.22
N SER A 6 -20.65 -11.74 -12.67
CA SER A 6 -20.21 -11.40 -14.04
C SER A 6 -20.16 -9.87 -14.19
N ASP A 7 -18.96 -9.28 -14.22
CA ASP A 7 -18.71 -8.10 -15.05
C ASP A 7 -17.23 -8.03 -15.43
N ASP A 8 -16.87 -8.71 -16.52
CA ASP A 8 -15.57 -8.56 -17.17
C ASP A 8 -15.54 -7.25 -18.00
N GLY A 9 -15.89 -6.10 -17.43
CA GLY A 9 -15.75 -4.78 -18.07
C GLY A 9 -16.32 -4.68 -19.50
N GLU A 10 -17.33 -5.48 -19.84
CA GLU A 10 -17.84 -5.60 -21.22
C GLU A 10 -18.87 -4.49 -21.54
N GLY A 11 -19.14 -3.59 -20.58
CA GLY A 11 -20.05 -2.45 -20.71
C GLY A 11 -19.41 -1.06 -20.60
N THR A 12 -18.19 -0.92 -20.08
CA THR A 12 -17.57 0.40 -19.87
C THR A 12 -16.66 0.80 -21.03
N THR A 13 -16.89 2.01 -21.56
CA THR A 13 -16.12 2.54 -22.69
C THR A 13 -14.73 3.04 -22.26
N VAL A 14 -14.49 3.20 -20.96
CA VAL A 14 -13.20 3.63 -20.42
C VAL A 14 -12.56 2.49 -19.62
N THR A 15 -11.27 2.25 -19.86
CA THR A 15 -10.44 1.33 -19.08
C THR A 15 -9.24 2.08 -18.50
N LEU A 16 -9.06 1.99 -17.18
CA LEU A 16 -7.90 2.52 -16.48
C LEU A 16 -6.98 1.38 -16.05
N TYR A 17 -5.77 1.34 -16.61
CA TYR A 17 -4.72 0.45 -16.11
C TYR A 17 -3.96 1.15 -14.98
N ARG A 18 -3.97 0.55 -13.80
CA ARG A 18 -3.43 1.14 -12.57
C ARG A 18 -2.57 0.18 -11.76
N LEU A 19 -1.68 0.75 -10.95
CA LEU A 19 -0.85 0.03 -9.99
C LEU A 19 -1.37 0.31 -8.59
N HIS A 20 -1.43 -0.72 -7.74
CA HIS A 20 -1.74 -0.56 -6.32
C HIS A 20 -0.76 0.39 -5.61
N GLY A 21 -1.31 1.37 -4.89
CA GLY A 21 -0.55 2.41 -4.18
C GLY A 21 0.17 3.40 -5.07
N CYS A 22 -0.28 3.58 -6.32
CA CYS A 22 0.24 4.62 -7.20
C CYS A 22 -0.57 5.93 -7.04
N PRO A 23 -0.01 7.01 -6.45
CA PRO A 23 -0.70 8.30 -6.30
C PRO A 23 -1.30 8.82 -7.60
N TYR A 24 -0.56 8.68 -8.69
CA TYR A 24 -1.00 9.15 -9.99
C TYR A 24 -2.19 8.36 -10.54
N CYS A 25 -2.34 7.08 -10.17
CA CYS A 25 -3.51 6.31 -10.57
C CYS A 25 -4.75 6.73 -9.77
N GLU A 26 -4.61 6.93 -8.46
CA GLU A 26 -5.70 7.42 -7.59
C GLU A 26 -6.23 8.77 -8.05
N HIS A 27 -5.33 9.66 -8.48
CA HIS A 27 -5.74 10.95 -9.04
C HIS A 27 -6.67 10.82 -10.25
N ILE A 28 -6.40 9.85 -11.14
CA ILE A 28 -7.23 9.64 -12.33
C ILE A 28 -8.58 9.02 -11.96
N VAL A 29 -8.61 8.16 -10.96
CA VAL A 29 -9.87 7.63 -10.38
C VAL A 29 -10.74 8.76 -9.88
N GLU A 30 -10.20 9.66 -9.06
CA GLU A 30 -10.93 10.82 -8.54
C GLU A 30 -11.53 11.68 -9.68
N LEU A 31 -10.77 11.90 -10.75
CA LEU A 31 -11.25 12.65 -11.92
C LEU A 31 -12.38 11.92 -12.64
N LEU A 32 -12.26 10.60 -12.84
CA LEU A 32 -13.31 9.79 -13.45
C LEU A 32 -14.59 9.83 -12.61
N ASP A 33 -14.48 9.64 -11.30
CA ASP A 33 -15.60 9.67 -10.37
C ASP A 33 -16.26 11.05 -10.32
N ARG A 34 -15.46 12.13 -10.24
CA ARG A 34 -15.95 13.52 -10.25
C ARG A 34 -16.81 13.80 -11.49
N HIS A 35 -16.36 13.32 -12.64
CA HIS A 35 -17.04 13.53 -13.92
C HIS A 35 -18.13 12.48 -14.19
N GLY A 36 -18.39 11.56 -13.25
CA GLY A 36 -19.39 10.51 -13.40
C GLY A 36 -19.10 9.55 -14.56
N VAL A 37 -17.82 9.36 -14.90
CA VAL A 37 -17.39 8.49 -15.99
C VAL A 37 -17.29 7.07 -15.45
N GLU A 38 -18.14 6.17 -15.93
CA GLU A 38 -18.01 4.74 -15.63
C GLU A 38 -16.76 4.17 -16.31
N TYR A 39 -15.96 3.40 -15.56
CA TYR A 39 -14.71 2.84 -16.06
C TYR A 39 -14.43 1.45 -15.49
N ALA A 40 -13.69 0.64 -16.24
CA ALA A 40 -13.11 -0.61 -15.75
C ALA A 40 -11.68 -0.38 -15.24
N SER A 41 -11.42 -0.76 -13.99
CA SER A 41 -10.06 -0.84 -13.43
C SER A 41 -9.36 -2.12 -13.87
N ARG A 42 -8.11 -2.01 -14.33
CA ARG A 42 -7.21 -3.15 -14.60
C ARG A 42 -5.90 -2.99 -13.84
N PHE A 43 -5.75 -3.76 -12.76
CA PHE A 43 -4.49 -3.78 -12.02
C PHE A 43 -3.36 -4.42 -12.83
N VAL A 44 -2.17 -3.82 -12.74
CA VAL A 44 -0.98 -4.26 -13.47
C VAL A 44 0.06 -4.86 -12.55
N ALA A 45 1.03 -5.58 -13.13
CA ALA A 45 2.17 -6.09 -12.38
C ALA A 45 2.90 -4.97 -11.63
N GLY A 46 3.24 -5.22 -10.36
CA GLY A 46 4.01 -4.30 -9.51
C GLY A 46 5.28 -3.84 -10.19
N GLU A 47 6.04 -4.81 -10.69
CA GLU A 47 7.28 -4.59 -11.42
C GLU A 47 7.05 -3.97 -12.79
N HIS A 48 7.68 -2.82 -13.04
CA HIS A 48 7.56 -2.10 -14.29
C HIS A 48 7.91 -2.97 -15.51
N SER A 49 8.97 -3.79 -15.44
CA SER A 49 9.42 -4.65 -16.55
C SER A 49 8.41 -5.74 -16.92
N ARG A 50 7.49 -6.11 -16.03
CA ARG A 50 6.50 -7.20 -16.22
C ARG A 50 5.12 -6.73 -16.66
N ARG A 51 4.93 -5.42 -16.90
CA ARG A 51 3.64 -4.84 -17.33
C ARG A 51 3.36 -5.09 -18.81
N ASP A 52 3.44 -6.34 -19.25
CA ASP A 52 3.32 -6.72 -20.66
C ASP A 52 1.91 -6.48 -21.21
N GLY A 53 0.89 -6.49 -20.35
CA GLY A 53 -0.47 -6.09 -20.72
C GLY A 53 -0.53 -4.64 -21.20
N VAL A 54 0.09 -3.71 -20.46
CA VAL A 54 0.19 -2.29 -20.83
C VAL A 54 1.05 -2.13 -22.08
N ALA A 55 2.17 -2.85 -22.16
CA ALA A 55 3.08 -2.80 -23.31
C ALA A 55 2.37 -3.18 -24.62
N ARG A 56 1.53 -4.21 -24.60
CA ARG A 56 0.74 -4.62 -25.77
C ARG A 56 -0.28 -3.57 -26.20
N VAL A 57 -0.86 -2.84 -25.26
CA VAL A 57 -1.95 -1.87 -25.53
C VAL A 57 -1.40 -0.52 -25.98
N ALA A 58 -0.33 -0.03 -25.35
CA ALA A 58 0.13 1.35 -25.53
C ALA A 58 1.60 1.48 -25.97
N GLY A 59 2.34 0.37 -26.15
CA GLY A 59 3.76 0.40 -26.46
C GLY A 59 4.67 0.88 -25.32
N THR A 60 4.10 1.16 -24.14
CA THR A 60 4.79 1.58 -22.92
C THR A 60 4.39 0.70 -21.74
N ARG A 61 5.14 0.75 -20.64
CA ARG A 61 4.83 0.08 -19.36
C ARG A 61 4.48 1.07 -18.25
N SER A 62 4.34 2.35 -18.57
CA SER A 62 3.93 3.40 -17.64
C SER A 62 2.46 3.24 -17.24
N VAL A 63 2.15 3.55 -15.98
CA VAL A 63 0.78 3.70 -15.48
C VAL A 63 0.69 4.98 -14.64
N PRO A 64 -0.47 5.66 -14.56
CA PRO A 64 -1.76 5.29 -15.15
C PRO A 64 -1.74 5.27 -16.69
N LEU A 65 -2.51 4.35 -17.28
CA LEU A 65 -2.83 4.34 -18.70
C LEU A 65 -4.35 4.33 -18.85
N LEU A 66 -4.89 5.34 -19.55
CA LEU A 66 -6.30 5.44 -19.89
C LEU A 66 -6.52 4.95 -21.32
N VAL A 67 -7.53 4.10 -21.50
CA VAL A 67 -8.06 3.72 -22.82
C VAL A 67 -9.54 4.10 -22.86
N ASP A 68 -9.91 4.97 -23.80
CA ASP A 68 -11.30 5.35 -24.07
C ASP A 68 -11.68 4.77 -25.45
N HIS A 69 -12.41 3.66 -25.40
CA HIS A 69 -12.79 2.87 -26.56
C HIS A 69 -13.79 3.59 -27.47
N GLU A 70 -14.64 4.45 -26.90
CA GLU A 70 -15.62 5.22 -27.67
C GLU A 70 -14.94 6.29 -28.53
N ARG A 71 -13.88 6.92 -27.99
CA ARG A 71 -13.15 8.02 -28.65
C ARG A 71 -11.87 7.56 -29.35
N GLY A 72 -11.52 6.28 -29.25
CA GLY A 72 -10.30 5.72 -29.85
C GLY A 72 -9.02 6.29 -29.24
N VAL A 73 -9.05 6.64 -27.95
CA VAL A 73 -7.94 7.29 -27.25
C VAL A 73 -7.22 6.27 -26.38
N THR A 74 -5.90 6.19 -26.52
CA THR A 74 -5.01 5.46 -25.61
C THR A 74 -3.91 6.42 -25.17
N MET A 75 -3.81 6.72 -23.88
CA MET A 75 -2.78 7.64 -23.39
C MET A 75 -2.24 7.26 -22.01
N ALA A 76 -0.93 7.49 -21.86
CA ALA A 76 -0.23 7.46 -20.58
C ALA A 76 0.08 8.90 -20.12
N GLU A 77 0.74 9.02 -18.98
CA GLU A 77 1.06 10.27 -18.28
C GLU A 77 -0.16 10.90 -17.60
N SER A 78 -0.18 10.89 -16.26
CA SER A 78 -1.32 11.34 -15.45
C SER A 78 -1.74 12.78 -15.76
N ALA A 79 -0.80 13.70 -15.99
CA ALA A 79 -1.12 15.08 -16.34
C ALA A 79 -1.92 15.17 -17.66
N ARG A 80 -1.52 14.42 -18.69
CA ARG A 80 -2.23 14.39 -19.98
C ARG A 80 -3.59 13.73 -19.87
N ILE A 81 -3.67 12.66 -19.08
CA ILE A 81 -4.94 11.98 -18.79
C ILE A 81 -5.89 12.96 -18.10
N GLY A 82 -5.42 13.71 -17.10
CA GLY A 82 -6.25 14.68 -16.40
C GLY A 82 -6.76 15.80 -17.31
N GLU A 83 -5.88 16.40 -18.11
CA GLU A 83 -6.28 17.38 -19.13
C GLU A 83 -7.32 16.83 -20.13
N TYR A 84 -7.18 15.56 -20.51
CA TYR A 84 -8.14 14.90 -21.39
C TYR A 84 -9.50 14.73 -20.72
N LEU A 85 -9.53 14.24 -19.48
CA LEU A 85 -10.77 14.00 -18.74
C LEU A 85 -11.52 15.31 -18.51
N GLU A 86 -10.84 16.37 -18.07
CA GLU A 86 -11.44 17.69 -17.90
C GLU A 86 -12.02 18.22 -19.22
N ARG A 87 -11.24 18.19 -20.31
CA ARG A 87 -11.69 18.69 -21.61
C ARG A 87 -12.86 17.89 -22.18
N THR A 88 -12.90 16.60 -21.93
CA THR A 88 -13.84 15.67 -22.59
C THR A 88 -15.12 15.47 -21.78
N TYR A 89 -15.00 15.47 -20.45
CA TYR A 89 -16.08 15.11 -19.53
C TYR A 89 -16.43 16.24 -18.53
N GLY A 90 -15.60 17.28 -18.38
CA GLY A 90 -15.78 18.37 -17.41
C GLY A 90 -16.89 19.39 -17.70
N GLY A 91 -17.82 19.11 -18.63
CA GLY A 91 -19.07 19.88 -18.77
C GLY A 91 -18.98 21.35 -19.20
N GLY A 92 -17.79 21.86 -19.54
CA GLY A 92 -17.60 23.22 -20.09
C GLY A 92 -17.35 24.33 -19.06
N ASP A 93 -17.40 24.04 -17.75
CA ASP A 93 -16.77 24.87 -16.74
C ASP A 93 -15.29 24.46 -16.69
N ALA A 94 -14.47 25.09 -17.52
CA ALA A 94 -13.02 24.88 -17.55
C ALA A 94 -12.41 25.48 -16.26
N GLY A 95 -12.66 24.83 -15.13
CA GLY A 95 -11.87 24.98 -13.92
C GLY A 95 -10.46 24.43 -14.17
N ALA A 96 -9.48 24.96 -13.44
CA ALA A 96 -8.13 24.41 -13.45
C ALA A 96 -8.17 22.90 -13.18
N THR A 97 -7.35 22.11 -13.88
CA THR A 97 -7.14 20.70 -13.57
C THR A 97 -6.86 20.60 -12.07
N PRO A 98 -7.71 19.91 -11.30
CA PRO A 98 -7.59 19.95 -9.86
C PRO A 98 -6.27 19.31 -9.45
N GLU A 99 -5.63 19.93 -8.47
CA GLU A 99 -4.41 19.39 -7.88
C GLU A 99 -4.69 18.03 -7.26
N PHE A 100 -3.64 17.20 -7.20
CA PHE A 100 -3.70 15.91 -6.53
C PHE A 100 -4.21 16.06 -5.09
N ARG A 101 -5.28 15.34 -4.74
CA ARG A 101 -5.77 15.24 -3.37
C ARG A 101 -5.60 13.81 -2.86
N PRO A 102 -4.90 13.62 -1.74
CA PRO A 102 -4.86 12.33 -1.06
C PRO A 102 -6.26 11.88 -0.63
N VAL A 103 -6.48 10.56 -0.64
CA VAL A 103 -7.68 9.93 -0.10
C VAL A 103 -7.58 9.94 1.42
N THR A 104 -8.48 10.63 2.11
CA THR A 104 -8.50 10.64 3.58
C THR A 104 -9.00 9.31 4.12
N PHE A 105 -8.28 8.74 5.09
CA PHE A 105 -8.72 7.56 5.82
C PHE A 105 -9.75 7.93 6.90
N PRO A 106 -10.66 7.00 7.25
CA PRO A 106 -11.45 7.13 8.46
C PRO A 106 -10.53 7.26 9.69
N PRO A 107 -10.95 7.98 10.75
CA PRO A 107 -10.25 7.99 12.03
C PRO A 107 -9.96 6.57 12.52
N SER A 108 -8.87 6.42 13.26
CA SER A 108 -8.39 5.13 13.80
C SER A 108 -8.21 5.26 15.31
N ASP A 109 -8.71 4.28 16.05
CA ASP A 109 -8.54 4.07 17.49
C ASP A 109 -7.33 3.16 17.77
N HIS A 110 -6.24 3.38 17.04
CA HIS A 110 -5.00 2.62 17.21
C HIS A 110 -4.36 2.86 18.59
N PRO A 111 -3.52 1.93 19.07
CA PRO A 111 -2.75 2.14 20.30
C PRO A 111 -1.84 3.36 20.20
N VAL A 112 -1.88 4.24 21.20
CA VAL A 112 -1.06 5.46 21.27
C VAL A 112 0.04 5.36 22.33
N ALA A 113 0.99 6.30 22.33
CA ALA A 113 2.10 6.32 23.27
C ALA A 113 1.67 6.12 24.73
N GLY A 114 2.32 5.17 25.41
CA GLY A 114 2.05 4.77 26.79
C GLY A 114 0.98 3.69 26.95
N GLU A 115 0.25 3.34 25.89
CA GLU A 115 -0.68 2.23 25.89
C GLU A 115 0.00 0.91 25.51
N ARG A 116 -0.62 -0.21 25.88
CA ARG A 116 -0.13 -1.53 25.51
C ARG A 116 -0.66 -1.92 24.14
N ALA A 117 0.23 -2.22 23.21
CA ALA A 117 -0.11 -2.68 21.88
C ALA A 117 -0.68 -4.12 21.91
N PRO A 118 -1.62 -4.47 21.02
CA PRO A 118 -2.13 -5.83 20.89
C PRO A 118 -1.01 -6.83 20.58
N GLU A 119 -0.91 -7.87 21.41
CA GLU A 119 -0.03 -9.02 21.17
C GLU A 119 -0.59 -9.92 20.07
N PHE A 120 0.30 -10.52 19.28
CA PHE A 120 -0.07 -11.51 18.29
C PHE A 120 1.07 -12.48 18.01
N THR A 121 0.71 -13.65 17.49
CA THR A 121 1.66 -14.60 16.92
C THR A 121 1.29 -14.82 15.45
N ARG A 122 2.29 -14.70 14.58
CA ARG A 122 2.18 -14.93 13.13
C ARG A 122 3.45 -15.57 12.58
N PRO A 123 3.39 -16.19 11.38
CA PRO A 123 4.58 -16.62 10.68
C PRO A 123 5.49 -15.42 10.41
N LEU A 124 6.67 -15.40 11.03
CA LEU A 124 7.72 -14.44 10.77
C LEU A 124 8.60 -14.97 9.64
N VAL A 125 8.54 -14.31 8.50
CA VAL A 125 9.17 -14.76 7.26
C VAL A 125 10.51 -14.09 7.07
N THR A 126 11.53 -14.90 6.82
CA THR A 126 12.87 -14.50 6.42
C THR A 126 13.15 -15.01 5.00
N ARG A 127 14.36 -14.73 4.48
CA ARG A 127 14.83 -15.35 3.23
C ARG A 127 15.05 -16.86 3.37
N GLU A 128 15.33 -17.35 4.57
CA GLU A 128 15.69 -18.75 4.81
C GLU A 128 14.48 -19.64 5.11
N GLY A 129 13.38 -19.05 5.58
CA GLY A 129 12.15 -19.77 5.93
C GLY A 129 11.23 -18.93 6.81
N TRP A 130 10.29 -19.58 7.49
CA TRP A 130 9.42 -18.93 8.46
C TRP A 130 9.06 -19.88 9.59
N GLU A 131 8.75 -19.29 10.73
CA GLU A 131 8.16 -19.96 11.89
C GLU A 131 7.21 -19.02 12.62
N ASP A 132 6.35 -19.55 13.48
CA ASP A 132 5.43 -18.73 14.27
C ASP A 132 6.20 -18.06 15.41
N VAL A 133 6.25 -16.73 15.40
CA VAL A 133 6.97 -15.92 16.40
C VAL A 133 6.00 -14.93 17.05
N PRO A 134 5.87 -14.89 18.39
CA PRO A 134 5.11 -13.84 19.06
C PRO A 134 5.86 -12.50 18.98
N LEU A 135 5.14 -11.39 18.90
CA LEU A 135 5.76 -10.06 18.79
C LEU A 135 6.64 -9.75 20.01
N SER A 136 6.20 -10.16 21.21
CA SER A 136 6.96 -10.00 22.45
C SER A 136 8.30 -10.73 22.45
N ALA A 137 8.49 -11.81 21.67
CA ALA A 137 9.80 -12.47 21.59
C ALA A 137 10.84 -11.56 20.93
N LEU A 138 10.46 -10.86 19.84
CA LEU A 138 11.34 -9.90 19.18
C LEU A 138 11.66 -8.71 20.09
N ALA A 139 10.63 -8.16 20.74
CA ALA A 139 10.78 -7.03 21.67
C ALA A 139 11.67 -7.40 22.87
N SER A 140 11.52 -8.61 23.43
CA SER A 140 12.33 -9.06 24.56
C SER A 140 13.78 -9.37 24.18
N GLU A 141 14.03 -9.81 22.95
CA GLU A 141 15.38 -10.15 22.47
C GLU A 141 16.22 -8.91 22.17
N ALA A 142 15.63 -7.93 21.47
CA ALA A 142 16.31 -6.68 21.13
C ALA A 142 16.16 -5.59 22.22
N GLY A 143 15.14 -5.67 23.07
CA GLY A 143 14.78 -4.61 24.02
C GLY A 143 13.67 -3.68 23.48
N SER A 144 13.58 -3.53 22.17
CA SER A 144 12.44 -2.87 21.50
C SER A 144 12.20 -3.40 20.09
N VAL A 145 11.01 -3.17 19.56
CA VAL A 145 10.64 -3.55 18.19
C VAL A 145 9.92 -2.41 17.46
N LEU A 146 10.41 -2.07 16.26
CA LEU A 146 9.70 -1.24 15.29
C LEU A 146 8.87 -2.16 14.38
N LEU A 147 7.57 -2.17 14.60
CA LEU A 147 6.58 -2.87 13.78
C LEU A 147 6.08 -1.96 12.65
N VAL A 148 6.39 -2.30 11.41
CA VAL A 148 6.01 -1.55 10.21
C VAL A 148 4.88 -2.25 9.47
N PHE A 149 3.67 -1.70 9.55
CA PHE A 149 2.53 -2.13 8.74
C PHE A 149 2.71 -1.63 7.31
N SER A 150 2.98 -2.55 6.40
CA SER A 150 3.25 -2.24 4.99
C SER A 150 2.12 -2.73 4.08
N PRO A 151 1.76 -1.97 3.03
CA PRO A 151 0.84 -2.42 1.98
C PRO A 151 1.33 -3.70 1.28
N LEU A 152 0.53 -4.27 0.37
CA LEU A 152 0.91 -5.43 -0.45
C LEU A 152 2.36 -5.34 -0.97
N ASN A 153 3.16 -6.40 -0.76
CA ASN A 153 4.60 -6.48 -1.05
C ASN A 153 5.03 -5.79 -2.35
N TRP A 154 4.33 -6.09 -3.46
CA TRP A 154 4.69 -5.64 -4.80
C TRP A 154 4.04 -4.30 -5.20
N GLY A 155 3.25 -3.71 -4.31
CA GLY A 155 2.64 -2.40 -4.47
C GLY A 155 3.70 -1.30 -4.56
N GLY A 156 3.35 -0.19 -5.22
CA GLY A 156 4.28 0.91 -5.43
C GLY A 156 4.89 1.41 -4.13
N LYS A 157 4.06 1.61 -3.09
CA LYS A 157 4.48 2.19 -1.81
C LYS A 157 5.39 1.27 -0.99
N SER A 158 5.04 0.00 -0.81
CA SER A 158 5.89 -0.98 -0.09
C SER A 158 7.29 -1.05 -0.70
N MET A 159 7.38 -1.02 -2.04
CA MET A 159 8.64 -1.03 -2.77
C MET A 159 9.54 0.19 -2.48
N TYR A 160 8.96 1.36 -2.21
CA TYR A 160 9.71 2.58 -1.87
C TYR A 160 10.10 2.63 -0.41
N TRP A 161 9.20 2.31 0.50
CA TRP A 161 9.48 2.43 1.93
C TRP A 161 10.54 1.45 2.40
N TRP A 162 10.43 0.18 1.99
CA TRP A 162 11.44 -0.80 2.36
C TRP A 162 12.83 -0.45 1.84
N LYS A 163 12.90 0.16 0.65
CA LYS A 163 14.16 0.69 0.11
C LYS A 163 14.68 1.87 0.94
N GLU A 164 13.79 2.73 1.45
CA GLU A 164 14.17 3.87 2.27
C GLU A 164 14.63 3.45 3.67
N ILE A 165 13.92 2.50 4.30
CA ILE A 165 14.29 1.87 5.58
C ILE A 165 15.66 1.20 5.45
N GLU A 166 15.87 0.41 4.39
CA GLU A 166 17.17 -0.20 4.08
C GLU A 166 18.27 0.84 3.86
N ARG A 167 17.99 1.91 3.10
CA ARG A 167 18.95 3.00 2.84
C ARG A 167 19.39 3.69 4.13
N ARG A 168 18.50 3.79 5.11
CA ARG A 168 18.78 4.37 6.43
C ARG A 168 19.49 3.39 7.36
N GLY A 169 19.42 2.09 7.07
CA GLY A 169 20.06 1.05 7.87
C GLY A 169 19.42 0.93 9.25
N TRP A 170 18.09 1.06 9.32
CA TRP A 170 17.37 0.94 10.58
C TRP A 170 17.51 -0.46 11.19
N GLY A 171 17.50 -0.50 12.52
CA GLY A 171 17.63 -1.70 13.34
C GLY A 171 19.07 -2.03 13.72
N ASP A 172 19.24 -2.54 14.92
CA ASP A 172 20.51 -2.98 15.50
C ASP A 172 20.25 -3.99 16.64
N ASP A 173 21.20 -4.14 17.57
CA ASP A 173 21.07 -5.06 18.70
C ASP A 173 20.03 -4.60 19.76
N ASP A 174 19.67 -3.30 19.76
CA ASP A 174 18.74 -2.68 20.73
C ASP A 174 17.32 -2.47 20.15
N VAL A 175 17.18 -2.47 18.81
CA VAL A 175 15.91 -2.28 18.11
C VAL A 175 15.74 -3.28 16.95
N ALA A 176 14.78 -4.19 17.08
CA ALA A 176 14.38 -5.06 15.98
C ALA A 176 13.44 -4.31 15.00
N VAL A 177 13.72 -4.35 13.70
CA VAL A 177 12.81 -3.79 12.67
C VAL A 177 12.13 -4.94 11.92
N VAL A 178 10.79 -4.98 11.98
CA VAL A 178 9.98 -6.04 11.37
C VAL A 178 8.80 -5.45 10.62
N GLY A 179 8.48 -6.01 9.46
CA GLY A 179 7.28 -5.62 8.72
C GLY A 179 6.10 -6.53 8.98
N LEU A 180 4.89 -6.07 8.65
CA LEU A 180 3.67 -6.86 8.66
C LEU A 180 2.84 -6.53 7.43
N GLY A 181 2.27 -7.56 6.80
CA GLY A 181 1.33 -7.38 5.69
C GLY A 181 0.47 -8.62 5.44
N VAL A 182 -0.46 -8.50 4.49
CA VAL A 182 -1.45 -9.55 4.17
C VAL A 182 -0.96 -10.59 3.16
N SER A 183 0.33 -10.56 2.80
CA SER A 183 0.88 -11.52 1.86
C SER A 183 1.12 -12.87 2.55
N GLN A 184 1.00 -13.96 1.79
CA GLN A 184 1.29 -15.31 2.28
C GLN A 184 2.81 -15.52 2.47
N PRO A 185 3.27 -16.49 3.28
CA PRO A 185 4.69 -16.66 3.58
C PRO A 185 5.58 -16.83 2.34
N PHE A 186 5.13 -17.60 1.36
CA PHE A 186 5.85 -17.78 0.10
C PHE A 186 5.99 -16.49 -0.72
N ASP A 187 5.02 -15.58 -0.65
CA ASP A 187 5.08 -14.31 -1.36
C ASP A 187 6.04 -13.34 -0.64
N HIS A 188 5.99 -13.28 0.69
CA HIS A 188 6.98 -12.56 1.49
C HIS A 188 8.39 -13.06 1.22
N GLN A 189 8.64 -14.37 1.24
CA GLN A 189 9.97 -14.93 0.97
C GLN A 189 10.50 -14.51 -0.42
N ARG A 190 9.68 -14.63 -1.46
CA ARG A 190 10.04 -14.19 -2.81
C ARG A 190 10.29 -12.69 -2.89
N PHE A 191 9.52 -11.90 -2.16
CA PHE A 191 9.73 -10.46 -2.06
C PHE A 191 11.06 -10.13 -1.40
N LEU A 192 11.35 -10.75 -0.26
CA LEU A 192 12.61 -10.60 0.48
C LEU A 192 13.82 -10.99 -0.37
N GLU A 193 13.80 -12.17 -0.99
CA GLU A 193 14.88 -12.66 -1.86
C GLU A 193 15.12 -11.72 -3.04
N ARG A 194 14.06 -11.32 -3.73
CA ARG A 194 14.18 -10.53 -4.95
C ARG A 194 14.62 -9.10 -4.70
N ARG A 195 14.32 -8.57 -3.52
CA ARG A 195 14.71 -7.21 -3.11
C ARG A 195 15.99 -7.18 -2.29
N ASP A 196 16.57 -8.35 -1.99
CA ASP A 196 17.69 -8.50 -1.06
C ASP A 196 17.41 -7.84 0.30
N MET A 197 16.14 -7.85 0.71
CA MET A 197 15.70 -7.13 1.89
C MET A 197 16.07 -7.89 3.17
N PRO A 198 16.75 -7.26 4.14
CA PRO A 198 17.21 -7.93 5.35
C PRO A 198 16.12 -8.05 6.43
N TYR A 199 15.06 -7.25 6.34
CA TYR A 199 14.01 -7.16 7.35
C TYR A 199 13.02 -8.33 7.25
N PRO A 200 12.74 -9.05 8.34
CA PRO A 200 11.72 -10.09 8.33
C PRO A 200 10.31 -9.49 8.22
N LEU A 201 9.36 -10.29 7.72
CA LEU A 201 7.96 -9.88 7.52
C LEU A 201 6.99 -10.86 8.17
N TYR A 202 6.12 -10.38 9.05
CA TYR A 202 4.96 -11.12 9.52
C TYR A 202 3.93 -11.29 8.39
N SER A 203 3.53 -12.53 8.18
CA SER A 203 2.44 -12.89 7.27
C SER A 203 1.11 -12.92 8.01
N ASP A 204 0.19 -12.02 7.65
CA ASP A 204 -1.17 -11.97 8.21
C ASP A 204 -2.25 -11.90 7.12
N PRO A 205 -2.48 -12.97 6.34
CA PRO A 205 -3.34 -12.90 5.15
C PRO A 205 -4.82 -12.62 5.41
N ALA A 206 -5.28 -12.80 6.65
CA ALA A 206 -6.63 -12.48 7.07
C ALA A 206 -6.77 -11.03 7.59
N ASN A 207 -5.67 -10.27 7.63
CA ASN A 207 -5.61 -8.89 8.12
C ASN A 207 -6.05 -8.69 9.59
N GLY A 208 -6.12 -9.76 10.38
CA GLY A 208 -6.62 -9.71 11.76
C GLY A 208 -5.74 -8.93 12.73
N VAL A 209 -4.45 -8.77 12.44
CA VAL A 209 -3.58 -7.89 13.24
C VAL A 209 -3.90 -6.43 12.96
N ALA A 210 -4.16 -6.07 11.69
CA ALA A 210 -4.59 -4.72 11.35
C ALA A 210 -5.95 -4.38 11.99
N GLU A 211 -6.87 -5.34 12.06
CA GLU A 211 -8.13 -5.20 12.81
C GLU A 211 -7.88 -4.94 14.29
N ALA A 212 -6.95 -5.66 14.91
CA ALA A 212 -6.64 -5.50 16.34
C ALA A 212 -6.00 -4.13 16.66
N TYR A 213 -5.24 -3.56 15.73
CA TYR A 213 -4.62 -2.24 15.84
C TYR A 213 -5.52 -1.12 15.29
N ASP A 214 -6.74 -1.42 14.83
CA ASP A 214 -7.66 -0.49 14.15
C ASP A 214 -7.02 0.28 12.97
N VAL A 215 -6.21 -0.41 12.19
CA VAL A 215 -5.46 0.12 11.03
C VAL A 215 -5.86 -0.59 9.74
N VAL A 216 -7.13 -0.96 9.57
CA VAL A 216 -7.63 -1.61 8.34
C VAL A 216 -7.78 -0.61 7.20
N HIS A 217 -7.46 -1.04 5.99
CA HIS A 217 -7.70 -0.35 4.72
C HIS A 217 -8.33 -1.29 3.69
N ASP A 218 -9.55 -0.95 3.26
CA ASP A 218 -10.20 -1.61 2.12
C ASP A 218 -9.64 -1.09 0.78
N LEU A 219 -9.33 -2.02 -0.12
CA LEU A 219 -8.70 -1.72 -1.40
C LEU A 219 -9.72 -1.54 -2.51
N ASP A 220 -9.76 -0.34 -3.09
CA ASP A 220 -10.58 -0.07 -4.27
C ASP A 220 -10.21 -1.01 -5.44
N GLY A 221 -11.24 -1.52 -6.11
CA GLY A 221 -11.09 -2.46 -7.22
C GLY A 221 -10.52 -3.85 -6.85
N MET A 222 -10.40 -4.19 -5.56
CA MET A 222 -9.95 -5.50 -5.09
C MET A 222 -10.98 -6.13 -4.14
N ALA A 223 -12.11 -6.57 -4.71
CA ALA A 223 -13.24 -7.10 -3.94
C ALA A 223 -12.81 -8.20 -2.93
N GLY A 224 -13.11 -7.97 -1.65
CA GLY A 224 -12.81 -8.91 -0.57
C GLY A 224 -11.35 -8.91 -0.11
N VAL A 225 -10.54 -7.96 -0.56
CA VAL A 225 -9.15 -7.79 -0.12
C VAL A 225 -9.06 -6.50 0.71
N ALA A 226 -8.63 -6.66 1.95
CA ALA A 226 -8.21 -5.56 2.81
C ALA A 226 -6.72 -5.74 3.15
N GLU A 227 -6.04 -4.65 3.42
CA GLU A 227 -4.66 -4.62 3.89
C GLU A 227 -4.54 -3.71 5.11
N PRO A 228 -3.42 -3.72 5.84
CA PRO A 228 -3.20 -2.67 6.81
C PRO A 228 -2.98 -1.34 6.07
N ARG A 229 -3.59 -0.27 6.57
CA ARG A 229 -3.15 1.07 6.22
C ARG A 229 -1.69 1.25 6.67
N PRO A 230 -0.94 2.13 6.01
CA PRO A 230 0.37 2.55 6.46
C PRO A 230 0.43 2.87 7.96
N ALA A 231 1.31 2.18 8.69
CA ALA A 231 1.57 2.52 10.08
C ALA A 231 2.94 2.02 10.55
N ALA A 232 3.47 2.65 11.59
CA ALA A 232 4.68 2.26 12.28
C ALA A 232 4.48 2.42 13.79
N PHE A 233 4.82 1.39 14.55
CA PHE A 233 4.76 1.40 16.02
C PHE A 233 6.10 0.96 16.57
N LEU A 234 6.72 1.80 17.40
CA LEU A 234 7.86 1.43 18.22
C LEU A 234 7.34 0.96 19.57
N LEU A 235 7.71 -0.26 19.95
CA LEU A 235 7.24 -0.93 21.16
C LEU A 235 8.41 -1.31 22.04
N ASP A 236 8.29 -1.09 23.35
CA ASP A 236 9.26 -1.58 24.35
C ASP A 236 9.14 -3.10 24.60
N ASP A 237 10.00 -3.64 25.47
CA ASP A 237 10.01 -5.05 25.86
C ASP A 237 8.69 -5.54 26.52
N GLY A 238 7.88 -4.62 27.04
CA GLY A 238 6.54 -4.85 27.58
C GLY A 238 5.41 -4.73 26.56
N LEU A 239 5.73 -4.43 25.29
CA LEU A 239 4.81 -4.04 24.22
C LEU A 239 4.02 -2.75 24.54
N THR A 240 4.61 -1.84 25.31
CA THR A 240 4.09 -0.48 25.45
C THR A 240 4.54 0.35 24.25
N VAL A 241 3.63 1.10 23.66
CA VAL A 241 3.93 2.01 22.56
C VAL A 241 4.80 3.15 23.08
N SER A 242 6.00 3.31 22.53
CA SER A 242 6.87 4.46 22.78
C SER A 242 6.76 5.51 21.68
N TYR A 243 6.40 5.10 20.46
CA TYR A 243 6.12 5.98 19.33
C TYR A 243 5.14 5.31 18.36
N GLU A 244 4.22 6.10 17.81
CA GLU A 244 3.27 5.70 16.79
C GLU A 244 3.22 6.70 15.64
N TRP A 245 3.06 6.16 14.43
CA TRP A 245 2.58 6.90 13.28
C TRP A 245 1.59 6.03 12.51
N VAL A 246 0.45 6.58 12.18
CA VAL A 246 -0.59 5.95 11.35
C VAL A 246 -0.97 6.94 10.27
N ALA A 247 -1.03 6.51 9.01
CA ALA A 247 -1.43 7.42 7.95
C ALA A 247 -2.89 7.84 8.09
N ASP A 248 -3.10 9.14 7.91
CA ASP A 248 -4.42 9.77 7.82
C ASP A 248 -4.88 9.89 6.36
N GLU A 249 -3.95 9.72 5.42
CA GLU A 249 -4.26 9.78 4.00
C GLU A 249 -3.53 8.75 3.14
N TRP A 250 -4.13 8.45 1.99
CA TRP A 250 -3.53 7.63 0.95
C TRP A 250 -3.25 8.44 -0.29
N PRO A 251 -1.99 8.50 -0.76
CA PRO A 251 -0.86 7.74 -0.28
C PRO A 251 0.12 8.61 0.54
N GLU A 252 0.15 8.45 1.85
CA GLU A 252 1.14 9.07 2.73
C GLU A 252 2.46 8.26 2.78
N THR A 253 3.48 8.77 3.45
CA THR A 253 4.74 8.09 3.75
C THR A 253 5.13 8.31 5.21
N PRO A 254 5.77 7.33 5.88
CA PRO A 254 6.22 7.51 7.24
C PRO A 254 7.09 8.77 7.39
N PRO A 255 6.96 9.54 8.49
CA PRO A 255 7.88 10.60 8.83
C PRO A 255 9.20 9.98 9.29
N TYR A 256 10.02 9.55 8.32
CA TYR A 256 11.19 8.71 8.60
C TYR A 256 12.15 9.32 9.62
N ASP A 257 12.36 10.64 9.59
CA ASP A 257 13.28 11.31 10.52
C ASP A 257 12.74 11.29 11.97
N ASP A 258 11.43 11.34 12.15
CA ASP A 258 10.79 11.26 13.48
C ASP A 258 10.86 9.82 14.02
N VAL A 259 10.60 8.83 13.16
CA VAL A 259 10.74 7.40 13.51
C VAL A 259 12.17 7.07 13.91
N GLU A 260 13.16 7.55 13.14
CA GLU A 260 14.58 7.36 13.42
C GLU A 260 14.99 8.02 14.74
N SER A 261 14.48 9.22 15.03
CA SER A 261 14.71 9.92 16.29
C SER A 261 14.10 9.19 17.49
N ALA A 262 12.92 8.58 17.30
CA ALA A 262 12.26 7.78 18.33
C ALA A 262 13.06 6.52 18.67
N MET A 263 13.59 5.80 17.67
CA MET A 263 14.43 4.61 17.90
C MET A 263 15.76 4.93 18.59
N ALA A 264 16.32 6.12 18.36
CA ALA A 264 17.55 6.57 19.02
C ALA A 264 17.33 7.09 20.46
N SER A 265 16.07 7.22 20.89
CA SER A 265 15.73 7.70 22.22
C SER A 265 15.66 6.51 23.19
N PRO A 266 16.43 6.56 24.31
CA PRO A 266 16.49 5.47 25.28
C PRO A 266 15.24 5.34 26.14
#